data_AF-A0A843JLZ2-F1
#
_entry.id   AF-A0A843JLZ2-F1
#
_cell.length_a   1.000
_cell.length_b   1.000
_cell.length_c   1.000
_cell.angle_alpha   90.00
_cell.angle_beta   90.00
_cell.angle_gamma   90.00
#
_symmetry.space_group_name_H-M   'P 1'
#
loop_
_entity.id
_entity.type
_entity.pdbx_description
1 polymer ?
#
loop_
_entity_poly.entity_id
_entity_poly.type
_entity_poly.pdbx_seq_one_letter_code
_entity_poly.pdbx_strand_id
1 'polypeptide(L)'
;MLNKNPNAIDNLILSGLEIADYKEIESDSVANGLAKAQSEYLNEKSDIFITKAYLRYFGINKEHYNDIEKILDRSIRQERKIAYESLNYTIPESLKDNGEIIEKDNVLIIYGTKEDLDCTKSAIKLKSIIKNAKLIEIVKGNHLWNIIDHELFNTITSNFIKDNHIEDNSKINILE
;
A
#
# COMPACT_ATOMS: atom_id res chain seq x y z
N MET A 1 -19.21 1.58 0.91
CA MET A 1 -18.82 0.18 1.14
C MET A 1 -18.64 -0.17 2.63
N LEU A 2 -18.13 0.73 3.48
CA LEU A 2 -18.01 0.50 4.94
C LEU A 2 -19.34 0.25 5.68
N ASN A 3 -20.44 0.90 5.26
CA ASN A 3 -21.78 0.68 5.83
C ASN A 3 -22.25 -0.79 5.78
N LYS A 4 -21.78 -1.58 4.80
CA LYS A 4 -22.18 -2.99 4.63
C LYS A 4 -21.32 -3.98 5.42
N ASN A 5 -20.19 -3.53 5.98
CA ASN A 5 -19.26 -4.36 6.73
C ASN A 5 -18.86 -3.63 8.03
N PRO A 6 -19.79 -3.46 8.99
CA PRO A 6 -19.51 -2.77 10.25
C PRO A 6 -18.41 -3.44 11.06
N ASN A 7 -18.17 -4.74 10.89
CA ASN A 7 -17.07 -5.45 11.54
C ASN A 7 -15.69 -4.97 11.07
N ALA A 8 -15.59 -4.31 9.92
CA ALA A 8 -14.35 -3.69 9.45
C ALA A 8 -14.05 -2.36 10.18
N ILE A 9 -15.02 -1.82 10.92
CA ILE A 9 -14.82 -0.66 11.79
C ILE A 9 -14.01 -1.13 13.00
N ASP A 10 -13.04 -0.32 13.43
CA ASP A 10 -12.13 -0.60 14.53
C ASP A 10 -11.07 -1.68 14.30
N ASN A 11 -10.82 -2.16 13.09
CA ASN A 11 -9.67 -3.04 12.80
C ASN A 11 -8.61 -2.34 11.95
N LEU A 12 -7.33 -2.47 12.31
CA LEU A 12 -6.21 -1.92 11.55
C LEU A 12 -5.36 -3.06 10.97
N ILE A 13 -5.15 -3.04 9.65
CA ILE A 13 -4.34 -4.02 8.94
C ILE A 13 -3.19 -3.31 8.26
N LEU A 14 -1.98 -3.74 8.58
CA LEU A 14 -0.73 -3.20 8.06
C LEU A 14 -0.06 -4.31 7.24
N SER A 15 -0.01 -4.15 5.91
CA SER A 15 0.59 -5.15 5.02
C SER A 15 1.48 -4.50 3.96
N GLY A 16 2.65 -5.10 3.70
CA GLY A 16 3.54 -4.63 2.63
C GLY A 16 4.14 -3.24 2.90
N LEU A 17 4.23 -2.86 4.17
CA LEU A 17 4.83 -1.59 4.58
C LEU A 17 6.34 -1.73 4.75
N GLU A 18 7.07 -0.88 4.05
CA GLU A 18 8.45 -0.56 4.35
C GLU A 18 8.47 0.74 5.15
N ILE A 19 9.03 0.72 6.35
CA ILE A 19 9.23 1.95 7.13
C ILE A 19 10.55 2.53 6.66
N ALA A 20 10.44 3.50 5.76
CA ALA A 20 11.58 4.11 5.14
C ALA A 20 12.46 4.82 6.20
N ASP A 21 13.71 4.38 6.35
CA ASP A 21 14.75 5.13 7.08
C ASP A 21 15.30 6.29 6.20
N TYR A 22 14.96 6.31 4.91
CA TYR A 22 15.35 7.34 3.94
C TYR A 22 14.17 7.72 3.03
N LYS A 23 13.92 9.02 2.80
CA LYS A 23 12.84 9.48 1.92
C LYS A 23 13.23 9.34 0.45
N GLU A 24 12.46 8.59 -0.33
CA GLU A 24 12.63 8.55 -1.78
C GLU A 24 12.35 9.93 -2.40
N ILE A 25 13.15 10.28 -3.41
CA ILE A 25 12.95 11.46 -4.24
C ILE A 25 11.80 11.15 -5.21
N GLU A 26 10.79 12.02 -5.25
CA GLU A 26 9.50 11.86 -5.97
C GLU A 26 9.63 11.44 -7.45
N SER A 27 10.78 11.74 -8.09
CA SER A 27 11.07 11.42 -9.49
C SER A 27 11.23 9.93 -9.79
N ASP A 28 11.68 9.10 -8.83
CA ASP A 28 12.01 7.69 -9.05
C ASP A 28 11.06 6.69 -8.36
N SER A 29 9.96 7.19 -7.77
CA SER A 29 9.09 6.35 -6.95
C SER A 29 8.45 5.17 -7.69
N VAL A 30 8.25 4.06 -6.97
CA VAL A 30 7.51 2.86 -7.42
C VAL A 30 6.14 3.20 -8.02
N ALA A 31 5.51 4.30 -7.60
CA ALA A 31 4.25 4.79 -8.17
C ALA A 31 4.36 5.13 -9.67
N ASN A 32 5.50 5.69 -10.11
CA ASN A 32 5.76 5.93 -11.54
C ASN A 32 5.97 4.60 -12.29
N GLY A 33 6.59 3.61 -11.64
CA GLY A 33 6.74 2.25 -12.17
C GLY A 33 5.41 1.53 -12.37
N LEU A 34 4.49 1.64 -11.41
CA LEU A 34 3.15 1.04 -11.49
C LEU A 34 2.30 1.68 -12.60
N ALA A 35 2.31 3.01 -12.72
CA ALA A 35 1.60 3.72 -13.78
C ALA A 35 2.12 3.32 -15.18
N LYS A 36 3.43 3.15 -15.33
CA LYS A 36 4.05 2.68 -16.56
C LYS A 36 3.67 1.23 -16.88
N ALA A 37 3.74 0.34 -15.89
CA ALA A 37 3.36 -1.06 -16.04
C ALA A 37 1.87 -1.22 -16.41
N GLN A 38 0.97 -0.42 -15.84
CA GLN A 38 -0.45 -0.41 -16.22
C GLN A 38 -0.66 -0.08 -17.70
N SER A 39 -0.01 0.98 -18.20
CA SER A 39 -0.11 1.38 -19.61
C SER A 39 0.46 0.31 -20.55
N GLU A 40 1.55 -0.35 -20.16
CA GLU A 40 2.16 -1.42 -20.95
C GLU A 40 1.33 -2.71 -20.95
N TYR A 41 0.77 -3.11 -19.80
CA TYR A 41 0.07 -4.39 -19.65
C TYR A 41 -1.39 -4.35 -20.13
N LEU A 42 -2.09 -3.23 -19.96
CA LEU A 42 -3.48 -3.07 -20.40
C LEU A 42 -3.58 -2.68 -21.88
N ASN A 43 -2.45 -2.48 -22.56
CA ASN A 43 -2.41 -1.95 -23.94
C ASN A 43 -3.14 -0.59 -24.08
N GLU A 44 -3.35 0.09 -22.95
CA GLU A 44 -3.99 1.38 -22.90
C GLU A 44 -3.00 2.43 -23.40
N LYS A 45 -3.41 3.15 -24.45
CA LYS A 45 -2.63 4.28 -24.97
C LYS A 45 -2.41 5.25 -23.83
N SER A 46 -1.17 5.76 -23.69
CA SER A 46 -0.86 6.72 -22.63
C SER A 46 -1.84 7.90 -22.64
N ASP A 47 -2.12 8.46 -21.46
CA ASP A 47 -3.02 9.60 -21.32
C ASP A 47 -2.63 10.78 -22.22
N ILE A 48 -1.31 10.94 -22.45
CA ILE A 48 -0.74 11.89 -23.40
C ILE A 48 -1.27 11.66 -24.81
N PHE A 49 -1.26 10.40 -25.27
CA PHE A 49 -1.74 10.02 -26.59
C PHE A 49 -3.25 10.23 -26.70
N ILE A 50 -4.02 9.77 -25.70
CA ILE A 50 -5.48 9.90 -25.66
C ILE A 50 -5.89 11.38 -25.69
N THR A 51 -5.28 12.20 -24.84
CA THR A 51 -5.56 13.63 -24.73
C THR A 51 -5.24 14.34 -26.05
N LYS A 52 -4.08 14.06 -26.67
CA LYS A 52 -3.73 14.63 -27.98
C LYS A 52 -4.66 14.18 -29.09
N ALA A 53 -5.13 12.94 -29.05
CA ALA A 53 -6.11 12.42 -30.02
C ALA A 53 -7.45 13.16 -29.90
N TYR A 54 -7.95 13.38 -28.69
CA TYR A 54 -9.18 14.15 -28.45
C TYR A 54 -9.04 15.62 -28.85
N LEU A 55 -7.91 16.26 -28.54
CA LEU A 55 -7.65 17.64 -28.99
C LEU A 55 -7.76 17.75 -30.51
N ARG A 56 -7.14 16.81 -31.22
CA ARG A 56 -7.20 16.74 -32.68
C ARG A 56 -8.61 16.46 -33.19
N TYR A 57 -9.35 15.55 -32.54
CA TYR A 57 -10.73 15.22 -32.90
C TYR A 57 -11.66 16.45 -32.82
N PHE A 58 -11.48 17.30 -31.80
CA PHE A 58 -12.26 18.52 -31.62
C PHE A 58 -11.68 19.76 -32.33
N GLY A 59 -10.61 19.60 -33.13
CA GLY A 59 -9.99 20.71 -33.86
C GLY A 59 -9.24 21.72 -32.97
N ILE A 60 -8.92 21.33 -31.74
CA ILE A 60 -8.19 22.16 -30.78
C ILE A 60 -6.68 21.99 -31.03
N ASN A 61 -5.94 23.11 -31.05
CA ASN A 61 -4.50 23.07 -31.27
C ASN A 61 -3.78 22.29 -30.15
N LYS A 62 -2.78 21.48 -30.53
CA LYS A 62 -1.92 20.70 -29.63
C LYS A 62 -1.23 21.54 -28.55
N GLU A 63 -1.09 22.85 -28.76
CA GLU A 63 -0.50 23.78 -27.79
C GLU A 63 -1.32 23.87 -26.49
N HIS A 64 -2.64 23.67 -26.57
CA HIS A 64 -3.54 23.62 -25.41
C HIS A 64 -3.42 22.32 -24.60
N TYR A 65 -2.62 21.35 -25.06
CA TYR A 65 -2.31 20.15 -24.29
C TYR A 65 -1.73 20.51 -22.92
N ASN A 66 -0.80 21.48 -22.86
CA ASN A 66 -0.16 21.88 -21.61
C ASN A 66 -1.17 22.48 -20.60
N ASP A 67 -2.21 23.16 -21.09
CA ASP A 67 -3.25 23.73 -20.25
C ASP A 67 -4.18 22.64 -19.71
N ILE A 68 -4.55 21.67 -20.56
CA ILE A 68 -5.38 20.52 -20.20
C ILE A 68 -4.63 19.57 -19.25
N GLU A 69 -3.35 19.31 -19.50
CA GLU A 69 -2.48 18.52 -18.63
C GLU A 69 -2.45 19.11 -17.22
N LYS A 70 -2.25 20.43 -17.09
CA LYS A 70 -2.29 21.12 -15.79
C LYS A 70 -3.64 20.99 -15.06
N ILE A 71 -4.74 20.86 -15.81
CA ILE A 71 -6.09 20.70 -15.25
C ILE A 71 -6.32 19.25 -14.82
N LEU A 72 -5.93 18.28 -15.66
CA LEU A 72 -6.06 16.84 -15.41
C LEU A 72 -5.15 16.35 -14.28
N ASP A 73 -3.99 16.98 -14.11
CA ASP A 73 -3.03 16.69 -13.04
C ASP A 73 -3.64 16.87 -11.63
N ARG A 74 -4.77 17.58 -11.48
CA ARG A 74 -5.46 17.73 -10.19
C ARG A 74 -6.14 16.45 -9.67
N SER A 75 -6.50 15.50 -10.54
CA SER A 75 -7.22 14.27 -10.17
C SER A 75 -6.27 13.11 -9.84
N ILE A 76 -5.23 12.94 -10.66
CA ILE A 76 -4.22 11.86 -10.53
C ILE A 76 -3.32 12.05 -9.30
N ARG A 77 -3.22 13.29 -8.78
CA ARG A 77 -2.45 13.63 -7.59
C ARG A 77 -2.90 12.90 -6.33
N GLN A 78 -4.16 12.52 -6.16
CA GLN A 78 -4.61 11.91 -4.90
C GLN A 78 -4.11 10.48 -4.73
N GLU A 79 -4.27 9.63 -5.75
CA GLU A 79 -3.83 8.23 -5.70
C GLU A 79 -2.31 8.11 -5.67
N ARG A 80 -1.61 8.92 -6.49
CA ARG A 80 -0.14 8.99 -6.44
C ARG A 80 0.37 9.49 -5.11
N LYS A 81 -0.29 10.51 -4.54
CA LYS A 81 0.05 11.01 -3.20
C LYS A 81 -0.17 9.94 -2.14
N ILE A 82 -1.30 9.23 -2.16
CA ILE A 82 -1.58 8.14 -1.22
C ILE A 82 -0.52 7.04 -1.36
N ALA A 83 -0.16 6.64 -2.58
CA ALA A 83 0.89 5.65 -2.82
C ALA A 83 2.25 6.13 -2.32
N TYR A 84 2.64 7.37 -2.64
CA TYR A 84 3.90 7.98 -2.19
C TYR A 84 3.97 8.09 -0.66
N GLU A 85 2.90 8.56 -0.01
CA GLU A 85 2.80 8.68 1.45
C GLU A 85 2.80 7.31 2.14
N SER A 86 2.18 6.29 1.53
CA SER A 86 2.17 4.92 2.05
C SER A 86 3.55 4.27 1.97
N LEU A 87 4.28 4.50 0.88
CA LEU A 87 5.64 3.98 0.67
C LEU A 87 6.70 4.71 1.51
N ASN A 88 6.51 6.00 1.77
CA ASN A 88 7.41 6.82 2.60
C ASN A 88 6.89 6.98 4.03
N TYR A 89 6.10 6.02 4.52
CA TYR A 89 5.54 6.10 5.85
C TYR A 89 6.66 6.09 6.90
N THR A 90 6.62 7.09 7.77
CA THR A 90 7.51 7.18 8.92
C THR A 90 6.69 7.11 10.19
N ILE A 91 7.16 6.34 11.16
CA ILE A 91 6.54 6.27 12.48
C ILE A 91 6.67 7.67 13.13
N PRO A 92 5.56 8.31 13.56
CA PRO A 92 5.58 9.61 14.23
C PRO A 92 6.56 9.65 15.41
N GLU A 93 7.36 10.71 15.54
CA GLU A 93 8.34 10.86 16.63
C GLU A 93 7.68 10.85 18.01
N SER A 94 6.45 11.35 18.15
CA SER A 94 5.68 11.29 19.40
C SER A 94 5.47 9.88 19.94
N LEU A 95 5.49 8.86 19.07
CA LEU A 95 5.40 7.45 19.45
C LEU A 95 6.77 6.81 19.74
N LYS A 96 7.86 7.43 19.27
CA LYS A 96 9.23 6.96 19.51
C LYS A 96 9.80 7.51 20.81
N ASP A 97 9.54 8.79 21.11
CA ASP A 97 10.22 9.52 22.19
C ASP A 97 9.59 9.31 23.58
N ASN A 98 8.29 8.99 23.65
CA ASN A 98 7.61 8.79 24.93
C ASN A 98 7.67 7.33 25.44
N GLY A 99 8.15 6.39 24.62
CA GLY A 99 8.10 4.96 24.95
C GLY A 99 6.68 4.45 25.22
N GLU A 100 5.64 5.17 24.77
CA GLU A 100 4.25 4.79 24.96
C GLU A 100 3.95 3.56 24.09
N ILE A 101 3.99 2.41 24.75
CA ILE A 101 3.53 1.15 24.19
C ILE A 101 2.01 1.28 23.99
N ILE A 102 1.58 1.14 22.74
CA ILE A 102 0.17 1.14 22.40
C ILE A 102 -0.36 -0.29 22.61
N GLU A 103 -1.21 -0.48 23.62
CA GLU A 103 -1.90 -1.75 23.83
C GLU A 103 -3.20 -1.77 23.02
N LYS A 104 -3.15 -2.42 21.84
CA LYS A 104 -4.26 -2.55 20.88
C LYS A 104 -4.35 -4.00 20.37
N ASP A 105 -5.49 -4.64 20.60
CA ASP A 105 -5.71 -6.07 20.26
C ASP A 105 -6.28 -6.29 18.85
N ASN A 106 -6.57 -5.18 18.16
CA ASN A 106 -7.26 -5.09 16.87
C ASN A 106 -6.32 -4.66 15.74
N VAL A 107 -5.02 -4.93 15.89
CA VAL A 107 -4.00 -4.62 14.89
C VAL A 107 -3.39 -5.92 14.35
N LEU A 108 -3.36 -6.04 13.03
CA LEU A 108 -2.69 -7.12 12.32
C LEU A 108 -1.55 -6.54 11.48
N ILE A 109 -0.35 -7.07 11.68
CA ILE A 109 0.86 -6.75 10.94
C ILE A 109 1.25 -7.97 10.11
N ILE A 110 1.35 -7.82 8.79
CA ILE A 110 1.68 -8.90 7.87
C ILE A 110 2.83 -8.50 6.95
N TYR A 111 3.86 -9.34 6.84
CA TYR A 111 5.01 -9.08 5.97
C TYR A 111 5.48 -10.36 5.27
N GLY A 112 6.09 -10.22 4.09
CA GLY A 112 6.69 -11.33 3.36
C GLY A 112 8.20 -11.42 3.57
N THR A 113 8.79 -12.62 3.50
CA THR A 113 10.22 -12.86 3.78
C THR A 113 11.14 -13.06 2.59
N LYS A 114 10.62 -12.97 1.36
CA LYS A 114 11.41 -13.36 0.18
C LYS A 114 12.48 -12.34 -0.22
N GLU A 115 12.14 -11.06 -0.20
CA GLU A 115 12.86 -10.07 -1.01
C GLU A 115 13.53 -8.96 -0.20
N ASP A 116 13.10 -8.71 1.04
CA ASP A 116 13.63 -7.55 1.78
C ASP A 116 13.67 -7.72 3.30
N LEU A 117 14.85 -7.44 3.85
CA LEU A 117 15.12 -7.39 5.28
C LEU A 117 14.43 -6.18 5.92
N ASP A 118 14.18 -5.10 5.17
CA ASP A 118 13.67 -3.86 5.72
C ASP A 118 12.16 -3.93 6.00
N CYS A 119 11.37 -4.62 5.19
CA CYS A 119 10.00 -5.00 5.57
C CYS A 119 9.94 -5.83 6.87
N THR A 120 10.86 -6.79 7.05
CA THR A 120 10.91 -7.62 8.27
C THR A 120 11.24 -6.76 9.49
N LYS A 121 12.28 -5.93 9.41
CA LYS A 121 12.66 -5.00 10.49
C LYS A 121 11.53 -4.03 10.82
N SER A 122 10.85 -3.51 9.79
CA SER A 122 9.71 -2.60 9.92
C SER A 122 8.57 -3.25 10.69
N ALA A 123 8.20 -4.48 10.34
CA ALA A 123 7.15 -5.23 10.99
C ALA A 123 7.48 -5.51 12.48
N ILE A 124 8.72 -5.93 12.76
CA ILE A 124 9.20 -6.16 14.14
C ILE A 124 9.19 -4.85 14.94
N LYS A 125 9.64 -3.74 14.35
CA LYS A 125 9.64 -2.41 14.99
C LYS A 125 8.22 -1.94 15.30
N LEU A 126 7.27 -2.16 14.40
CA LEU A 126 5.85 -1.85 14.66
C LEU A 126 5.27 -2.72 15.79
N LYS A 127 5.55 -4.03 15.81
CA LYS A 127 5.13 -4.93 16.88
C LYS A 127 5.71 -4.52 18.25
N SER A 128 6.94 -3.99 18.30
CA SER A 128 7.50 -3.47 19.56
C SER A 128 6.79 -2.22 20.09
N ILE A 129 6.13 -1.46 19.22
CA ILE A 129 5.35 -0.27 19.59
C ILE A 129 3.91 -0.67 19.93
N ILE A 130 3.35 -1.64 19.20
CA ILE A 130 1.98 -2.14 19.35
C ILE A 130 2.00 -3.55 19.93
N LYS A 131 2.09 -3.66 21.26
CA LYS A 131 2.39 -4.91 21.98
C LYS A 131 1.42 -6.06 21.66
N ASN A 132 0.14 -5.76 21.56
CA ASN A 132 -0.91 -6.78 21.34
C ASN A 132 -1.25 -6.96 19.84
N ALA A 133 -0.52 -6.32 18.93
CA ALA A 133 -0.69 -6.56 17.50
C ALA A 133 -0.37 -8.01 17.17
N LYS A 134 -1.18 -8.63 16.31
CA LYS A 134 -0.84 -9.93 15.73
C LYS A 134 0.20 -9.74 14.65
N LEU A 135 1.31 -10.47 14.71
CA LEU A 135 2.37 -10.41 13.73
C LEU A 135 2.40 -11.70 12.93
N ILE A 136 2.37 -11.58 11.61
CA ILE A 136 2.39 -12.71 10.69
C ILE A 136 3.43 -12.53 9.61
N GLU A 137 4.15 -13.62 9.36
CA GLU A 137 5.07 -13.79 8.26
C GLU A 137 4.40 -14.58 7.13
N ILE A 138 4.57 -14.12 5.89
CA ILE A 138 4.24 -14.86 4.69
C ILE A 138 5.53 -15.46 4.12
N VAL A 139 5.65 -16.78 4.25
CA VAL A 139 6.83 -17.55 3.83
C VAL A 139 7.04 -17.36 2.33
N LYS A 140 8.20 -16.82 1.95
CA LYS A 140 8.54 -16.49 0.56
C LYS A 140 7.56 -15.51 -0.10
N GLY A 141 6.81 -14.71 0.67
CA GLY A 141 6.07 -13.56 0.16
C GLY A 141 7.04 -12.44 -0.25
N ASN A 142 6.83 -11.85 -1.43
CA ASN A 142 7.50 -10.61 -1.84
C ASN A 142 6.69 -9.37 -1.43
N HIS A 143 7.16 -8.15 -1.72
CA HIS A 143 6.46 -6.91 -1.33
C HIS A 143 5.01 -6.80 -1.82
N LEU A 144 4.71 -7.41 -2.96
CA LEU A 144 3.38 -7.39 -3.59
C LEU A 144 2.61 -8.70 -3.37
N TRP A 145 2.98 -9.52 -2.38
CA TRP A 145 2.36 -10.82 -2.14
C TRP A 145 0.85 -10.70 -1.94
N ASN A 146 0.38 -9.61 -1.33
CA ASN A 146 -1.02 -9.33 -1.07
C ASN A 146 -1.83 -9.07 -2.35
N ILE A 147 -1.17 -8.62 -3.42
CA ILE A 147 -1.78 -8.45 -4.74
C ILE A 147 -1.69 -9.76 -5.52
N ILE A 148 -0.53 -10.42 -5.49
CA ILE A 148 -0.27 -11.65 -6.24
C ILE A 148 -1.12 -12.82 -5.70
N ASP A 149 -1.19 -12.98 -4.37
CA ASP A 149 -1.96 -14.01 -3.66
C ASP A 149 -3.12 -13.35 -2.88
N HIS A 150 -3.95 -12.61 -3.62
CA HIS A 150 -5.08 -11.87 -3.06
C HIS A 150 -6.11 -12.76 -2.35
N GLU A 151 -6.24 -14.03 -2.72
CA GLU A 151 -7.11 -15.00 -2.03
C GLU A 151 -6.60 -15.29 -0.61
N LEU A 152 -5.29 -15.53 -0.45
CA LEU A 152 -4.65 -15.70 0.85
C LEU A 152 -4.79 -14.44 1.69
N PHE A 153 -4.48 -13.27 1.11
CA PHE A 153 -4.60 -11.98 1.81
C PHE A 153 -6.04 -11.71 2.30
N ASN A 154 -7.04 -11.94 1.43
CA ASN A 154 -8.45 -11.76 1.78
C ASN A 154 -8.91 -12.75 2.86
N THR A 155 -8.42 -14.00 2.82
CA THR A 155 -8.73 -15.01 3.82
C THR A 155 -8.20 -14.62 5.20
N ILE A 156 -6.92 -14.26 5.27
CA ILE A 156 -6.27 -13.79 6.52
C ILE A 156 -7.03 -12.58 7.08
N THR A 157 -7.29 -11.60 6.23
CA THR A 157 -8.01 -10.36 6.59
C THR A 157 -9.42 -10.65 7.09
N SER A 158 -10.17 -11.50 6.39
CA SER A 158 -11.53 -11.87 6.79
C SER A 158 -11.56 -12.59 8.13
N ASN A 159 -10.65 -13.54 8.35
CA ASN A 159 -10.62 -14.34 9.59
C ASN A 159 -10.20 -13.46 10.78
N PHE A 160 -9.25 -12.55 10.57
CA PHE A 160 -8.86 -11.58 11.58
C PHE A 160 -10.02 -10.65 11.95
N ILE A 161 -10.69 -10.06 10.96
CA ILE A 161 -11.79 -9.11 11.20
C ILE A 161 -13.00 -9.78 11.88
N LYS A 162 -13.33 -11.02 11.50
CA LYS A 162 -14.53 -11.70 12.01
C LYS A 162 -14.31 -12.33 13.38
N ASP A 163 -13.19 -13.05 13.51
CA ASP A 163 -13.01 -14.00 14.60
C ASP A 163 -11.76 -13.69 15.44
N ASN A 164 -11.03 -12.62 15.09
CA ASN A 164 -9.69 -12.35 15.60
C ASN A 164 -8.84 -13.63 15.58
N HIS A 165 -8.94 -14.41 14.49
CA HIS A 165 -8.27 -15.70 14.35
C HIS A 165 -7.51 -15.72 13.03
N ILE A 166 -6.35 -16.37 13.03
CA ILE A 166 -5.60 -16.59 11.80
C ILE A 166 -5.19 -18.06 11.78
N GLU A 167 -5.52 -18.71 10.68
CA GLU A 167 -5.23 -20.11 10.47
C GLU A 167 -3.77 -20.27 10.07
N ASP A 168 -3.05 -21.07 10.85
CA ASP A 168 -1.69 -21.45 10.51
C ASP A 168 -1.69 -22.39 9.29
N ASN A 169 -0.76 -22.18 8.36
CA ASN A 169 -0.60 -23.03 7.19
C ASN A 169 0.83 -22.96 6.64
N SER A 170 1.15 -23.78 5.64
CA SER A 170 2.52 -23.87 5.10
C SER A 170 3.10 -22.57 4.51
N LYS A 171 2.27 -21.55 4.29
CA LYS A 171 2.67 -20.22 3.81
C LYS A 171 2.65 -19.14 4.89
N ILE A 172 2.11 -19.41 6.08
CA ILE A 172 1.90 -18.44 7.15
C ILE A 172 2.70 -18.88 8.37
N ASN A 173 3.51 -18.00 8.96
CA ASN A 173 4.00 -18.20 10.33
C ASN A 173 3.40 -17.12 11.23
N ILE A 174 2.78 -17.54 12.34
CA ILE A 174 2.26 -16.63 13.35
C ILE A 174 3.37 -16.39 14.39
N LEU A 175 3.71 -15.12 14.60
CA LEU A 175 4.75 -14.68 15.53
C LEU A 175 4.05 -14.00 16.73
N GLU A 176 4.07 -14.64 17.89
CA GLU A 176 3.46 -14.13 19.13
C GLU A 176 4.24 -12.96 19.76
#